data_AF-A0A1S9CLM2-F1
#
_entry.id   AF-A0A1S9CLM2-F1
#
_cell.length_a   1.000
_cell.length_b   1.000
_cell.length_c   1.000
_cell.angle_alpha   90.00
_cell.angle_beta   90.00
_cell.angle_gamma   90.00
#
_symmetry.space_group_name_H-M   'P 1'
#
loop_
_entity.id
_entity.type
_entity.pdbx_description
1 polymer ?
#
loop_
_entity_poly.entity_id
_entity_poly.type
_entity_poly.pdbx_seq_one_letter_code
_entity_poly.pdbx_strand_id
1 'polypeptide(L)' 'MGGISNGMPINFEVIIKPTPSISKEQETINLATKEQSTLCIEGRHDPCIVPRAVVVIEAIAALSVLELM' A
#
# COMPACT_ATOMS: atom_id res chain seq x y z
N MET A 1 19.51 18.15 -1.79
CA MET A 1 20.68 17.28 -1.54
C MET A 1 20.80 17.05 -0.04
N GLY A 2 21.26 15.86 0.38
CA GLY A 2 21.46 15.56 1.80
C GLY A 2 20.18 15.55 2.63
N GLY A 3 19.05 15.14 2.05
CA GLY A 3 17.73 15.14 2.73
C GLY A 3 16.97 16.46 2.63
N ILE A 4 17.54 17.50 2.02
CA ILE A 4 16.88 18.81 1.85
C ILE A 4 16.50 19.04 0.38
N SER A 5 15.36 19.66 0.11
CA SER A 5 14.96 20.07 -1.25
C SER A 5 15.96 21.04 -1.86
N ASN A 6 16.21 20.94 -3.17
CA ASN A 6 17.11 21.86 -3.91
C ASN A 6 16.39 22.68 -4.99
N GLY A 7 15.06 22.79 -4.91
CA GLY A 7 14.24 23.58 -5.84
C GLY A 7 13.90 22.88 -7.17
N MET A 8 14.42 21.68 -7.42
CA MET A 8 14.00 20.85 -8.57
C MET A 8 12.75 20.02 -8.25
N PRO A 9 12.03 19.50 -9.26
CA PRO A 9 10.94 18.56 -9.04
C PRO A 9 11.37 17.37 -8.18
N ILE A 10 10.55 17.02 -7.18
CA ILE A 10 10.73 15.84 -6.35
C ILE A 10 10.06 14.67 -7.06
N ASN A 11 10.87 13.76 -7.61
CA ASN A 11 10.40 12.55 -8.27
C ASN A 11 10.68 11.33 -7.40
N PHE A 12 9.72 10.42 -7.30
CA PHE A 12 9.88 9.16 -6.58
C PHE A 12 9.09 8.05 -7.28
N GLU A 13 9.61 6.83 -7.19
CA GLU A 13 8.95 5.63 -7.67
C GLU A 13 8.44 4.83 -6.47
N VAL A 14 7.20 4.35 -6.57
CA VAL A 14 6.56 3.59 -5.49
C VAL A 14 6.21 2.21 -5.99
N ILE A 15 6.74 1.19 -5.31
CA ILE A 15 6.38 -0.20 -5.56
C ILE A 15 5.24 -0.57 -4.64
N ILE A 16 4.15 -1.06 -5.23
CA ILE A 16 2.96 -1.49 -4.51
C ILE A 16 2.83 -3.00 -4.68
N LYS A 17 2.79 -3.72 -3.56
CA LYS A 17 2.53 -5.16 -3.59
C LYS A 17 1.12 -5.44 -4.13
N PRO A 18 0.89 -6.61 -4.75
CA PRO A 18 -0.45 -7.02 -5.14
C PRO A 18 -1.43 -7.02 -3.97
N THR A 19 -2.72 -6.86 -4.27
CA THR A 19 -3.79 -6.94 -3.28
C THR A 19 -3.73 -8.30 -2.58
N PRO A 20 -3.61 -8.34 -1.24
CA PRO A 20 -3.50 -9.61 -0.52
C PRO A 20 -4.83 -10.37 -0.48
N SER A 21 -5.96 -9.65 -0.50
CA SER A 21 -7.28 -10.27 -0.54
C SER A 21 -7.64 -10.69 -1.95
N ILE A 22 -7.62 -12.00 -2.18
CA ILE A 22 -7.98 -12.64 -3.45
C ILE A 22 -8.91 -13.82 -3.17
N SER A 23 -9.75 -14.16 -4.15
CA SER A 23 -10.75 -15.23 -4.05
C SER A 23 -10.17 -16.65 -4.11
N LYS A 24 -8.85 -16.80 -3.94
CA LYS A 24 -8.18 -18.10 -3.85
C LYS A 24 -8.01 -18.48 -2.39
N GLU A 25 -8.00 -19.77 -2.11
CA GLU A 25 -7.59 -20.29 -0.80
C GLU A 25 -6.14 -19.89 -0.51
N GLN A 26 -5.90 -19.42 0.71
CA GLN A 26 -4.61 -18.93 1.19
C GLN A 26 -4.30 -19.59 2.53
N GLU A 27 -3.06 -20.04 2.68
CA GLU A 27 -2.57 -20.58 3.95
C GLU A 27 -2.28 -19.44 4.93
N THR A 28 -2.71 -19.61 6.18
CA THR A 28 -2.50 -18.63 7.25
C THR A 28 -2.47 -19.30 8.62
N ILE A 29 -2.34 -18.52 9.69
CA ILE A 29 -2.36 -19.00 11.07
C ILE A 29 -3.54 -18.37 11.80
N ASN A 30 -4.31 -19.20 12.51
CA ASN A 30 -5.34 -18.70 13.42
C ASN A 30 -4.66 -18.14 14.67
N LEU A 31 -4.82 -16.84 14.94
CA LEU A 31 -4.14 -16.17 16.05
C LEU A 31 -4.63 -16.63 17.44
N ALA A 32 -5.83 -17.18 17.56
CA ALA A 32 -6.38 -17.68 18.82
C ALA A 32 -5.84 -19.08 19.17
N THR A 33 -5.82 -20.00 18.21
CA THR A 33 -5.35 -21.37 18.42
C THR A 33 -3.86 -21.54 18.18
N LYS A 34 -3.22 -20.62 17.43
CA LYS A 34 -1.85 -20.69 16.92
C LYS A 34 -1.59 -21.86 15.98
N GLU A 35 -2.64 -22.36 15.33
CA GLU A 35 -2.57 -23.48 14.39
C GLU A 35 -2.71 -23.02 12.94
N GLN A 36 -2.19 -23.84 12.02
CA GLN A 36 -2.32 -23.60 10.58
C GLN A 36 -3.79 -23.70 10.16
N SER A 37 -4.22 -22.78 9.32
CA SER A 37 -5.59 -22.70 8.82
C SER A 37 -5.62 -22.20 7.38
N THR A 38 -6.69 -22.50 6.67
CA THR A 38 -6.92 -22.00 5.31
C THR A 38 -7.95 -20.88 5.36
N LEU A 39 -7.65 -19.78 4.67
CA LEU A 39 -8.53 -18.63 4.52
C LEU A 39 -8.94 -18.50 3.05
N CYS A 40 -10.24 -18.52 2.79
CA CYS A 40 -10.82 -18.09 1.52
C CYS A 40 -11.58 -16.79 1.76
N ILE A 41 -11.24 -15.75 1.00
CA ILE A 41 -11.86 -14.44 1.15
C ILE A 41 -12.92 -14.28 0.07
N GLU A 42 -14.17 -14.15 0.50
CA GLU A 42 -15.32 -13.95 -0.36
C GLU A 42 -15.65 -12.47 -0.56
N GLY A 43 -16.29 -12.16 -1.69
CA GLY A 43 -16.72 -10.81 -2.04
C GLY A 43 -15.86 -10.14 -3.12
N ARG A 44 -16.06 -8.83 -3.30
CA ARG A 44 -15.37 -8.03 -4.32
C ARG A 44 -14.08 -7.47 -3.76
N HIS A 45 -12.96 -7.76 -4.43
CA HIS A 45 -11.66 -7.18 -4.13
C HIS A 45 -11.10 -6.46 -5.35
N ASP A 46 -10.27 -5.45 -5.12
CA ASP A 46 -9.58 -4.78 -6.20
C ASP A 46 -8.49 -5.70 -6.76
N PRO A 47 -8.52 -6.06 -8.05
CA PRO A 47 -7.44 -6.84 -8.67
C PRO A 47 -6.14 -6.03 -8.78
N CYS A 48 -6.24 -4.70 -8.76
CA CYS A 48 -5.11 -3.78 -8.76
C CYS A 48 -5.47 -2.52 -7.97
N ILE A 49 -4.79 -2.29 -6.83
CA ILE A 49 -5.00 -1.11 -5.98
C ILE A 49 -4.21 0.13 -6.45
N VAL A 50 -3.34 -0.01 -7.45
CA VAL A 50 -2.41 1.05 -7.89
C VAL A 50 -3.14 2.36 -8.25
N PRO A 51 -4.21 2.37 -9.06
CA PRO A 51 -4.87 3.63 -9.43
C PRO A 51 -5.45 4.39 -8.21
N ARG A 52 -5.90 3.66 -7.19
CA ARG A 52 -6.41 4.24 -5.95
C ARG A 52 -5.28 4.76 -5.06
N ALA A 53 -4.17 4.03 -5.02
CA ALA A 53 -3.00 4.40 -4.23
C ALA A 53 -2.31 5.65 -4.75
N VAL A 54 -2.28 5.88 -6.07
CA VAL A 54 -1.68 7.08 -6.69
C VAL A 54 -2.24 8.37 -6.07
N VAL A 55 -3.56 8.48 -5.94
CA VAL A 55 -4.22 9.67 -5.36
C VAL A 55 -3.80 9.88 -3.90
N VAL A 56 -3.69 8.80 -3.12
CA VAL A 56 -3.26 8.87 -1.71
C VAL A 56 -1.79 9.29 -1.62
N ILE A 57 -0.94 8.76 -2.49
CA ILE A 57 0.49 9.07 -2.54
C ILE A 57 0.70 10.55 -2.87
N GLU A 58 0.00 11.09 -3.86
CA GLU A 58 0.05 12.50 -4.22
C GLU A 58 -0.40 13.41 -3.07
N ALA A 59 -1.51 13.05 -2.41
CA ALA A 59 -2.03 13.80 -1.27
C ALA A 59 -1.03 13.82 -0.09
N ILE A 60 -0.44 12.68 0.24
CA ILE A 60 0.55 12.58 1.32
C ILE A 60 1.83 13.33 0.96
N ALA A 61 2.30 13.24 -0.29
CA ALA A 61 3.45 14.02 -0.74
C ALA A 61 3.21 15.53 -0.59
N ALA A 62 2.02 16.02 -0.95
CA ALA A 62 1.65 17.43 -0.76
C ALA A 62 1.59 17.83 0.71
N LEU A 63 1.02 16.99 1.58
CA LEU A 63 0.96 17.24 3.02
C LEU A 63 2.36 17.26 3.66
N SER A 64 3.24 16.32 3.29
CA SER A 64 4.61 16.29 3.79
C SER A 64 5.41 17.51 3.36
N VAL A 65 5.20 18.03 2.14
CA VAL A 65 5.84 19.27 1.71
C VAL A 65 5.30 20.47 2.51
N LEU A 66 3.99 20.54 2.73
CA LEU A 66 3.37 21.62 3.52
C LEU A 66 3.87 21.65 4.96
N GLU A 67 4.09 20.50 5.59
CA GLU A 67 4.63 20.41 6.96
C GLU A 67 6.06 20.98 7.06
N LEU A 68 6.84 20.91 5.97
CA LEU A 68 8.21 21.41 5.92
C LEU A 68 8.30 22.93 5.62
N MET A 69 7.18 23.59 5.31
CA MET A 69 7.09 25.03 5.03
C MET A 69 6.84 25.85 6.30
#